data_AF-A0A504KBW7-F1
#
_entry.id   AF-A0A504KBW7-F1
#
_cell.length_a   1.000
_cell.length_b   1.000
_cell.length_c   1.000
_cell.angle_alpha   90.00
_cell.angle_beta   90.00
_cell.angle_gamma   90.00
#
_symmetry.space_group_name_H-M   'P 1'
#
loop_
_entity.id
_entity.type
_entity.pdbx_description
1 polymer ?
#
loop_
_entity_poly.entity_id
_entity_poly.type
_entity_poly.pdbx_seq_one_letter_code
_entity_poly.pdbx_strand_id
1 'polypeptide(L)'
;MSFRIDPRLPLTGEVRRILADEIGKAVAHLEMAREKPEQGLHKCRKRLKSVRALLRLVRFGDEPFCQTENECYKQVSALLAGPREATALIETVDRLADAFPEQSAGGGLDPVRERLVLRQHELHAGPGLDAAINAAIAACREGLERIDRLALPDQPEQAADILADGARATLRRAKKALDKAESRGEADDFHDLRKATKTHSMHLSLLGRLWPTPIKARRKAVDRLGEELGELHDVFVMRALLDAEGEPLGPADETKLLRKLLKRSEKSLAKACLADAADLFGDSPKRSAKRLARKARDDLAGPQEEAKAA
;
A
#
# COMPACT_ATOMS: atom_id res chain seq x y z
N MET A 1 1.12 19.06 4.12
CA MET A 1 0.46 19.45 2.85
C MET A 1 -0.43 18.32 2.33
N SER A 2 -1.21 18.54 1.25
CA SER A 2 -2.09 17.50 0.69
C SER A 2 -1.33 16.53 -0.23
N PHE A 3 -1.57 15.23 -0.06
CA PHE A 3 -1.10 14.16 -0.95
C PHE A 3 -1.92 14.13 -2.25
N ARG A 4 -1.75 15.16 -3.08
CA ARG A 4 -2.49 15.39 -4.33
C ARG A 4 -1.67 16.28 -5.25
N ILE A 5 -1.74 16.02 -6.55
CA ILE A 5 -1.18 16.85 -7.62
C ILE A 5 -2.18 17.98 -7.93
N ASP A 6 -1.72 19.22 -7.84
CA ASP A 6 -2.44 20.40 -8.30
C ASP A 6 -2.21 20.60 -9.81
N PRO A 7 -3.25 20.51 -10.65
CA PRO A 7 -3.09 20.65 -12.11
C PRO A 7 -2.63 22.04 -12.55
N ARG A 8 -2.66 23.05 -11.67
CA ARG A 8 -2.28 24.43 -12.00
C ARG A 8 -0.77 24.68 -11.88
N LEU A 9 -0.01 23.69 -11.41
CA LEU A 9 1.42 23.81 -11.14
C LEU A 9 2.21 22.82 -12.01
N PRO A 10 3.48 23.12 -12.36
CA PRO A 10 4.34 22.20 -13.09
C PRO A 10 4.46 20.83 -12.40
N LEU A 11 4.41 19.77 -13.18
CA LEU A 11 4.40 18.38 -12.68
C LEU A 11 5.67 18.09 -11.87
N THR A 12 6.84 18.52 -12.33
CA THR A 12 8.12 18.36 -11.64
C THR A 12 8.05 18.93 -10.22
N GLY A 13 7.58 20.17 -10.08
CA GLY A 13 7.48 20.85 -8.79
C GLY A 13 6.52 20.14 -7.84
N GLU A 14 5.35 19.73 -8.34
CA GLU A 14 4.36 19.01 -7.53
C GLU A 14 4.85 17.64 -7.06
N VAL A 15 5.52 16.89 -7.93
CA VAL A 15 6.06 15.57 -7.56
C VAL A 15 7.17 15.71 -6.54
N ARG A 16 8.12 16.64 -6.73
CA ARG A 16 9.18 16.92 -5.75
C ARG A 16 8.60 17.33 -4.40
N ARG A 17 7.61 18.24 -4.39
CA ARG A 17 6.91 18.67 -3.17
C ARG A 17 6.26 17.50 -2.42
N ILE A 18 5.54 16.64 -3.13
CA ILE A 18 4.85 15.49 -2.50
C ILE A 18 5.86 14.45 -2.01
N LEU A 19 6.93 14.17 -2.76
CA LEU A 19 8.01 13.30 -2.31
C LEU A 19 8.62 13.83 -1.01
N ALA A 20 9.01 15.11 -0.98
CA ALA A 20 9.63 15.73 0.19
C ALA A 20 8.71 15.69 1.42
N ASP A 21 7.42 16.02 1.25
CA ASP A 21 6.43 16.00 2.34
C ASP A 21 6.20 14.57 2.88
N GLU A 22 6.06 13.56 2.01
CA GLU A 22 5.84 12.18 2.46
C GLU A 22 7.10 11.53 3.04
N ILE A 23 8.29 11.82 2.52
CA ILE A 23 9.56 11.33 3.08
C ILE A 23 9.84 12.01 4.42
N GLY A 24 9.63 13.33 4.53
CA GLY A 24 9.75 14.05 5.80
C GLY A 24 8.81 13.51 6.88
N LYS A 25 7.55 13.21 6.51
CA LYS A 25 6.61 12.53 7.42
C LYS A 25 7.07 11.11 7.77
N ALA A 26 7.67 10.36 6.84
CA ALA A 26 8.20 9.04 7.11
C ALA A 26 9.30 9.09 8.17
N VAL A 27 10.22 10.06 8.08
CA VAL A 27 11.27 10.33 9.08
C VAL A 27 10.66 10.68 10.43
N ALA A 28 9.70 11.60 10.49
CA ALA A 28 9.03 11.95 11.74
C ALA A 28 8.32 10.75 12.41
N HIS A 29 7.72 9.86 11.61
CA HIS A 29 7.10 8.64 12.10
C HIS A 29 8.12 7.59 12.56
N LEU A 30 9.32 7.57 11.99
CA LEU A 30 10.42 6.72 12.45
C LEU A 30 10.97 7.18 13.80
N GLU A 31 11.10 8.49 14.03
CA GLU A 31 11.49 8.99 15.35
C GLU A 31 10.42 8.67 16.42
N MET A 32 9.13 8.84 16.07
CA MET A 32 8.02 8.41 16.93
C MET A 32 8.05 6.91 17.24
N ALA A 33 8.58 6.08 16.32
CA ALA A 33 8.64 4.63 16.50
C ALA A 33 9.61 4.21 17.62
N ARG A 34 10.50 5.09 18.10
CA ARG A 34 11.37 4.80 19.25
C ARG A 34 10.58 4.68 20.55
N GLU A 35 9.57 5.52 20.71
CA GLU A 35 8.70 5.50 21.90
C GLU A 35 7.43 4.67 21.67
N LYS A 36 6.90 4.71 20.44
CA LYS A 36 5.64 4.06 20.05
C LYS A 36 5.84 3.23 18.79
N PRO A 37 6.57 2.09 18.85
CA PRO A 37 6.94 1.28 17.69
C PRO A 37 5.77 0.97 16.76
N GLU A 38 4.68 0.43 17.29
CA GLU A 38 3.53 0.02 16.48
C GLU A 38 2.96 1.17 15.66
N GLN A 39 2.68 2.30 16.32
CA GLN A 39 2.05 3.46 15.69
C GLN A 39 3.03 4.14 14.72
N GLY A 40 4.29 4.32 15.11
CA GLY A 40 5.32 4.95 14.29
C GLY A 40 5.60 4.14 13.03
N LEU A 41 5.84 2.83 13.16
CA LEU A 41 6.11 1.94 12.04
C LEU A 41 4.91 1.81 11.09
N HIS A 42 3.68 1.69 11.61
CA HIS A 42 2.48 1.66 10.78
C HIS A 42 2.36 2.93 9.93
N LYS A 43 2.48 4.11 10.57
CA LYS A 43 2.37 5.39 9.88
C LYS A 43 3.52 5.60 8.89
N CYS A 44 4.77 5.26 9.24
CA CYS A 44 5.92 5.32 8.34
C CYS A 44 5.70 4.46 7.08
N ARG A 45 5.30 3.19 7.25
CA ARG A 45 5.06 2.28 6.11
C ARG A 45 3.97 2.81 5.17
N LYS A 46 2.96 3.51 5.70
CA LYS A 46 1.94 4.19 4.87
C LYS A 46 2.56 5.30 4.02
N ARG A 47 3.49 6.09 4.57
CA ARG A 47 4.24 7.12 3.83
C ARG A 47 5.14 6.52 2.75
N LEU A 48 5.92 5.49 3.08
CA LEU A 48 6.78 4.81 2.11
C LEU A 48 5.98 4.18 0.95
N LYS A 49 4.79 3.63 1.23
CA LYS A 49 3.87 3.18 0.17
C LYS A 49 3.41 4.33 -0.73
N SER A 50 3.16 5.50 -0.15
CA SER A 50 2.71 6.71 -0.85
C SER A 50 3.81 7.25 -1.77
N VAL A 51 5.05 7.35 -1.28
CA VAL A 51 6.26 7.69 -2.05
C VAL A 51 6.44 6.74 -3.24
N ARG A 52 6.42 5.43 -2.99
CA ARG A 52 6.60 4.41 -4.03
C ARG A 52 5.45 4.42 -5.06
N ALA A 53 4.23 4.73 -4.63
CA ALA A 53 3.10 4.88 -5.55
C ALA A 53 3.26 6.10 -6.47
N LEU A 54 3.72 7.23 -5.92
CA LEU A 54 4.03 8.43 -6.71
C LEU A 54 5.14 8.17 -7.73
N LEU A 55 6.26 7.57 -7.33
CA LEU A 55 7.36 7.23 -8.24
C LEU A 55 6.91 6.29 -9.38
N ARG A 56 6.00 5.35 -9.10
CA ARG A 56 5.40 4.50 -10.14
C ARG A 56 4.45 5.26 -11.06
N LEU A 57 3.77 6.27 -10.54
CA LEU A 57 2.84 7.09 -11.33
C LEU A 57 3.58 7.91 -12.38
N VAL A 58 4.77 8.41 -12.05
CA VAL A 58 5.54 9.32 -12.91
C VAL A 58 6.73 8.65 -13.59
N ARG A 59 6.87 7.33 -13.45
CA ARG A 59 8.01 6.55 -13.98
C ARG A 59 8.35 6.86 -15.43
N PHE A 60 7.36 7.09 -16.28
CA PHE A 60 7.61 7.32 -17.71
C PHE A 60 8.18 8.71 -18.04
N GLY A 61 8.21 9.64 -17.07
CA GLY A 61 8.85 10.95 -17.25
C GLY A 61 10.33 10.97 -16.90
N ASP A 62 10.77 10.12 -15.97
CA ASP A 62 12.18 9.93 -15.59
C ASP A 62 12.37 8.51 -15.03
N GLU A 63 12.50 7.55 -15.93
CA GLU A 63 12.52 6.13 -15.58
C GLU A 63 13.73 5.74 -14.71
N PRO A 64 14.97 6.14 -15.04
CA PRO A 64 16.13 5.81 -14.21
C PRO A 64 16.03 6.34 -12.77
N PHE A 65 15.59 7.59 -12.59
CA PHE A 65 15.39 8.15 -11.25
C PHE A 65 14.31 7.38 -10.49
N CYS A 66 13.14 7.21 -11.12
CA CYS A 66 11.99 6.60 -10.47
C CYS A 66 12.23 5.14 -10.07
N GLN A 67 12.98 4.38 -10.89
CA GLN A 67 13.33 3.00 -10.57
C GLN A 67 14.30 2.93 -9.38
N THR A 68 15.38 3.71 -9.42
CA THR A 68 16.40 3.75 -8.37
C THR A 68 15.79 4.13 -7.03
N GLU A 69 15.04 5.23 -6.98
CA GLU A 69 14.40 5.69 -5.75
C GLU A 69 13.32 4.72 -5.27
N ASN A 70 12.49 4.15 -6.15
CA ASN A 70 11.48 3.17 -5.73
C ASN A 70 12.11 1.91 -5.14
N GLU A 71 13.27 1.47 -5.64
CA GLU A 71 13.99 0.33 -5.05
C GLU A 71 14.60 0.72 -3.69
N CYS A 72 15.18 1.90 -3.55
CA CYS A 72 15.65 2.42 -2.25
C CYS A 72 14.53 2.37 -1.19
N TYR A 73 13.36 2.97 -1.44
CA TYR A 73 12.26 2.96 -0.48
C TYR A 73 11.61 1.57 -0.30
N LYS A 74 11.78 0.65 -1.27
CA LYS A 74 11.39 -0.75 -1.09
C LYS A 74 12.31 -1.44 -0.08
N GLN A 75 13.62 -1.20 -0.15
CA GLN A 75 14.59 -1.71 0.83
C GLN A 75 14.34 -1.12 2.22
N VAL A 76 14.09 0.19 2.32
CA VAL A 76 13.68 0.82 3.59
C VAL A 76 12.42 0.16 4.17
N SER A 77 11.43 -0.13 3.32
CA SER A 77 10.22 -0.84 3.76
C SER A 77 10.50 -2.27 4.25
N ALA A 78 11.55 -2.93 3.74
CA ALA A 78 11.93 -4.29 4.12
C ALA A 78 12.62 -4.32 5.49
N LEU A 79 13.47 -3.33 5.79
CA LEU A 79 14.09 -3.17 7.13
C LEU A 79 13.06 -3.11 8.26
N LEU A 80 11.87 -2.57 7.96
CA LEU A 80 10.79 -2.33 8.93
C LEU A 80 9.67 -3.38 8.85
N ALA A 81 9.87 -4.50 8.13
CA ALA A 81 8.81 -5.47 7.87
C ALA A 81 8.46 -6.31 9.11
N GLY A 82 9.45 -6.96 9.71
CA GLY A 82 9.27 -7.91 10.82
C GLY A 82 8.47 -7.34 12.00
N PRO A 83 8.89 -6.21 12.61
CA PRO A 83 8.16 -5.62 13.73
C PRO A 83 6.69 -5.29 13.42
N ARG A 84 6.37 -4.81 12.21
CA ARG A 84 4.97 -4.54 11.83
C ARG A 84 4.18 -5.83 11.57
N GLU A 85 4.82 -6.84 11.01
CA GLU A 85 4.20 -8.15 10.80
C GLU A 85 3.81 -8.80 12.12
N ALA A 86 4.62 -8.65 13.18
CA ALA A 86 4.28 -9.11 14.53
C ALA A 86 2.97 -8.48 15.05
N THR A 87 2.78 -7.16 14.90
CA THR A 87 1.51 -6.52 15.24
C THR A 87 0.33 -7.06 14.40
N ALA A 88 0.55 -7.35 13.11
CA ALA A 88 -0.53 -7.84 12.22
C ALA A 88 -1.02 -9.24 12.62
N LEU A 89 -0.13 -10.06 13.17
CA LEU A 89 -0.48 -11.40 13.66
C LEU A 89 -1.42 -11.31 14.88
N ILE A 90 -1.15 -10.38 15.81
CA ILE A 90 -2.01 -10.12 16.97
C ILE A 90 -3.38 -9.59 16.49
N GLU A 91 -3.38 -8.57 15.62
CA GLU A 91 -4.61 -8.02 15.00
C GLU A 91 -5.43 -9.11 14.28
N THR A 92 -4.77 -10.16 13.77
CA THR A 92 -5.45 -11.30 13.11
C THR A 92 -6.13 -12.21 14.11
N VAL A 93 -5.50 -12.52 15.25
CA VAL A 93 -6.14 -13.30 16.31
C VAL A 93 -7.36 -12.55 16.87
N ASP A 94 -7.21 -11.25 17.14
CA ASP A 94 -8.30 -10.40 17.65
C ASP A 94 -9.49 -10.40 16.69
N ARG A 95 -9.27 -10.17 15.38
CA ARG A 95 -10.33 -10.24 14.37
C ARG A 95 -11.00 -11.61 14.28
N LEU A 96 -10.26 -12.70 14.45
CA LEU A 96 -10.85 -14.04 14.44
C LEU A 96 -11.69 -14.30 15.69
N ALA A 97 -11.25 -13.82 16.86
CA ALA A 97 -12.03 -13.91 18.09
C ALA A 97 -13.36 -13.16 17.96
N ASP A 98 -13.33 -11.96 17.38
CA ASP A 98 -14.52 -11.13 17.13
C ASP A 98 -15.47 -11.74 16.08
N ALA A 99 -14.91 -12.34 15.02
CA ALA A 99 -15.71 -12.94 13.94
C ALA A 99 -16.33 -14.30 14.32
N PHE A 100 -15.79 -14.98 15.34
CA PHE A 100 -16.17 -16.33 15.74
C PHE A 100 -16.38 -16.47 17.26
N PRO A 101 -17.25 -15.65 17.89
CA PRO A 101 -17.35 -15.53 19.34
C PRO A 101 -17.76 -16.84 20.04
N GLU A 102 -18.59 -17.67 19.41
CA GLU A 102 -18.99 -18.96 19.96
C GLU A 102 -17.83 -19.97 19.99
N GLN A 103 -16.91 -19.86 19.03
CA GLN A 103 -15.78 -20.78 18.91
C GLN A 103 -14.57 -20.31 19.72
N SER A 104 -14.45 -19.01 19.97
CA SER A 104 -13.44 -18.41 20.86
C SER A 104 -13.90 -18.32 22.32
N ALA A 105 -15.17 -18.61 22.61
CA ALA A 105 -15.71 -18.65 23.97
C ALA A 105 -14.84 -19.52 24.89
N GLY A 106 -14.48 -18.97 26.05
CA GLY A 106 -13.62 -19.65 27.03
C GLY A 106 -12.11 -19.44 26.83
N GLY A 107 -11.70 -18.50 25.98
CA GLY A 107 -10.29 -18.09 25.85
C GLY A 107 -9.45 -19.00 24.95
N GLY A 108 -10.07 -19.77 24.05
CA GLY A 108 -9.39 -20.77 23.21
C GLY A 108 -8.37 -20.22 22.19
N LEU A 109 -8.20 -18.90 22.10
CA LEU A 109 -7.15 -18.24 21.32
C LEU A 109 -6.18 -17.42 22.20
N ASP A 110 -6.41 -17.34 23.51
CA ASP A 110 -5.68 -16.44 24.41
C ASP A 110 -4.19 -16.83 24.51
N PRO A 111 -3.81 -18.12 24.71
CA PRO A 111 -2.40 -18.48 24.76
C PRO A 111 -1.65 -18.22 23.45
N VAL A 112 -2.30 -18.40 22.30
CA VAL A 112 -1.72 -18.02 20.99
C VAL A 112 -1.49 -16.51 20.93
N ARG A 113 -2.48 -15.72 21.37
CA ARG A 113 -2.38 -14.26 21.42
C ARG A 113 -1.24 -13.81 22.35
N GLU A 114 -1.16 -14.36 23.55
CA GLU A 114 -0.12 -14.08 24.54
C GLU A 114 1.27 -14.36 23.99
N ARG A 115 1.46 -15.51 23.31
CA ARG A 115 2.73 -15.85 22.68
C ARG A 115 3.12 -14.85 21.60
N LEU A 116 2.18 -14.39 20.79
CA LEU A 116 2.43 -13.37 19.76
C LEU A 116 2.80 -12.01 20.36
N VAL A 117 2.15 -11.61 21.46
CA VAL A 117 2.49 -10.40 22.21
C VAL A 117 3.91 -10.47 22.76
N LEU A 118 4.31 -11.61 23.35
CA LEU A 118 5.68 -11.81 23.83
C LEU A 118 6.71 -11.67 22.70
N ARG A 119 6.49 -12.37 21.57
CA ARG A 119 7.38 -12.26 20.40
C ARG A 119 7.47 -10.84 19.86
N GLN A 120 6.36 -10.11 19.85
CA GLN A 120 6.32 -8.72 19.43
C GLN A 120 7.12 -7.82 20.38
N HIS A 121 6.97 -8.01 21.69
CA HIS A 121 7.75 -7.28 22.70
C HIS A 121 9.25 -7.51 22.52
N GLU A 122 9.69 -8.75 22.26
CA GLU A 122 11.09 -9.07 21.98
C GLU A 122 11.62 -8.34 20.74
N LEU A 123 10.82 -8.29 19.67
CA LEU A 123 11.18 -7.57 18.44
C LEU A 123 11.22 -6.05 18.63
N HIS A 124 10.36 -5.50 19.49
CA HIS A 124 10.31 -4.07 19.77
C HIS A 124 11.36 -3.60 20.78
N ALA A 125 11.77 -4.46 21.72
CA ALA A 125 12.74 -4.12 22.76
C ALA A 125 14.20 -4.40 22.34
N GLY A 126 14.42 -5.12 21.24
CA GLY A 126 15.76 -5.50 20.78
C GLY A 126 16.52 -4.36 20.08
N PRO A 127 17.87 -4.35 20.13
CA PRO A 127 18.71 -3.35 19.45
C PRO A 127 18.54 -3.36 17.91
N GLY A 128 17.97 -4.44 17.35
CA GLY A 128 17.67 -4.55 15.93
C GLY A 128 16.66 -3.52 15.44
N LEU A 129 15.67 -3.13 16.25
CA LEU A 129 14.69 -2.12 15.85
C LEU A 129 15.35 -0.74 15.73
N ASP A 130 16.15 -0.33 16.71
CA ASP A 130 16.84 0.95 16.67
C ASP A 130 17.82 1.04 15.49
N ALA A 131 18.56 -0.03 15.22
CA ALA A 131 19.42 -0.11 14.04
C ALA A 131 18.64 0.02 12.73
N ALA A 132 17.49 -0.66 12.61
CA ALA A 132 16.61 -0.56 11.45
C ALA A 132 16.00 0.84 11.28
N ILE A 133 15.59 1.48 12.38
CA ILE A 133 15.10 2.87 12.38
C ILE A 133 16.20 3.82 11.91
N ASN A 134 17.42 3.71 12.45
CA ASN A 134 18.55 4.56 12.06
C ASN A 134 18.89 4.41 10.57
N ALA A 135 18.99 3.18 10.07
CA ALA A 135 19.24 2.91 8.66
C ALA A 135 18.12 3.45 7.75
N ALA A 136 16.85 3.29 8.17
CA ALA A 136 15.70 3.82 7.45
C ALA A 136 15.70 5.35 7.40
N ILE A 137 16.03 6.02 8.52
CA ILE A 137 16.14 7.48 8.59
C ILE A 137 17.25 7.99 7.67
N ALA A 138 18.44 7.38 7.73
CA ALA A 138 19.57 7.74 6.89
C ALA A 138 19.20 7.66 5.40
N ALA A 139 18.66 6.51 4.96
CA ALA A 139 18.23 6.31 3.58
C ALA A 139 17.15 7.31 3.14
N CYS A 140 16.20 7.66 4.03
CA CYS A 140 15.19 8.68 3.74
C CYS A 140 15.79 10.08 3.60
N ARG A 141 16.78 10.45 4.43
CA ARG A 141 17.47 11.74 4.36
C ARG A 141 18.28 11.89 3.08
N GLU A 142 19.02 10.85 2.70
CA GLU A 142 19.72 10.85 1.40
C GLU A 142 18.73 10.94 0.23
N GLY A 143 17.58 10.30 0.36
CA GLY A 143 16.48 10.41 -0.61
C GLY A 143 16.03 11.86 -0.79
N LEU A 144 15.86 12.62 0.30
CA LEU A 144 15.50 14.05 0.26
C LEU A 144 16.53 14.88 -0.51
N GLU A 145 17.83 14.63 -0.31
CA GLU A 145 18.91 15.34 -1.02
C GLU A 145 18.90 15.09 -2.54
N ARG A 146 18.34 13.96 -2.98
CA ARG A 146 18.27 13.59 -4.39
C ARG A 146 17.01 14.08 -5.10
N ILE A 147 15.98 14.51 -4.38
CA ILE A 147 14.68 14.93 -4.97
C ILE A 147 14.86 16.00 -6.04
N ASP A 148 15.78 16.95 -5.83
CA ASP A 148 16.01 18.05 -6.75
C ASP A 148 16.64 17.64 -8.09
N ARG A 149 17.06 16.38 -8.21
CA ARG A 149 17.54 15.80 -9.48
C ARG A 149 16.41 15.33 -10.38
N LEU A 150 15.21 15.08 -9.85
CA LEU A 150 14.07 14.62 -10.63
C LEU A 150 13.64 15.68 -11.62
N ALA A 151 13.67 15.39 -12.92
CA ALA A 151 13.16 16.29 -13.95
C ALA A 151 12.07 15.57 -14.76
N LEU A 152 10.87 16.14 -14.80
CA LEU A 152 9.76 15.60 -15.57
C LEU A 152 9.38 16.57 -16.70
N PRO A 153 8.86 16.06 -17.83
CA PRO A 153 8.20 16.90 -18.82
C PRO A 153 7.03 17.70 -18.23
N ASP A 154 7.20 19.02 -18.15
CA ASP A 154 6.21 19.93 -17.55
C ASP A 154 5.17 20.45 -18.54
N GLN A 155 5.34 20.19 -19.84
CA GLN A 155 4.34 20.56 -20.85
C GLN A 155 3.03 19.80 -20.58
N PRO A 156 1.86 20.47 -20.57
CA PRO A 156 0.58 19.87 -20.15
C PRO A 156 0.25 18.54 -20.84
N GLU A 157 0.47 18.44 -22.15
CA GLU A 157 0.21 17.21 -22.91
C GLU A 157 1.10 16.05 -22.47
N GLN A 158 2.40 16.32 -22.31
CA GLN A 158 3.39 15.31 -21.91
C GLN A 158 3.18 14.89 -20.45
N ALA A 159 2.92 15.85 -19.55
CA ALA A 159 2.57 15.60 -18.16
C ALA A 159 1.31 14.73 -18.03
N ALA A 160 0.26 15.03 -18.82
CA ALA A 160 -0.95 14.22 -18.85
C ALA A 160 -0.67 12.78 -19.29
N ASP A 161 0.17 12.58 -20.30
CA ASP A 161 0.53 11.26 -20.82
C ASP A 161 1.35 10.45 -19.81
N ILE A 162 2.31 11.08 -19.12
CA ILE A 162 3.08 10.44 -18.04
C ILE A 162 2.15 9.90 -16.94
N LEU A 163 1.23 10.74 -16.46
CA LEU A 163 0.28 10.36 -15.41
C LEU A 163 -0.66 9.25 -15.89
N ALA A 164 -1.12 9.34 -17.13
CA ALA A 164 -2.01 8.34 -17.72
C ALA A 164 -1.32 6.99 -17.90
N ASP A 165 -0.09 6.96 -18.38
CA ASP A 165 0.67 5.73 -18.60
C ASP A 165 1.11 5.08 -17.28
N GLY A 166 1.50 5.86 -16.27
CA GLY A 166 1.79 5.32 -14.93
C GLY A 166 0.57 4.69 -14.27
N ALA A 167 -0.59 5.34 -14.36
CA ALA A 167 -1.86 4.77 -13.92
C ALA A 167 -2.23 3.52 -14.72
N ARG A 168 -2.03 3.53 -16.05
CA ARG A 168 -2.25 2.38 -16.94
C ARG A 168 -1.40 1.18 -16.52
N ALA A 169 -0.13 1.39 -16.23
CA ALA A 169 0.78 0.33 -15.83
C ALA A 169 0.30 -0.34 -14.53
N THR A 170 -0.19 0.46 -13.58
CA THR A 170 -0.75 -0.04 -12.32
C THR A 170 -2.05 -0.82 -12.53
N LEU A 171 -2.97 -0.31 -13.37
CA LEU A 171 -4.20 -1.01 -13.73
C LEU A 171 -3.93 -2.35 -14.47
N ARG A 172 -2.94 -2.38 -15.36
CA ARG A 172 -2.50 -3.63 -16.01
C ARG A 172 -1.95 -4.63 -15.00
N ARG A 173 -1.17 -4.16 -14.02
CA ARG A 173 -0.66 -5.01 -12.94
C ARG A 173 -1.81 -5.58 -12.10
N ALA A 174 -2.79 -4.75 -11.75
CA ALA A 174 -3.96 -5.18 -10.99
C ALA A 174 -4.76 -6.26 -11.75
N LYS A 175 -5.06 -6.02 -13.05
CA LYS A 175 -5.76 -7.00 -13.88
C LYS A 175 -5.00 -8.33 -13.98
N LYS A 176 -3.69 -8.28 -14.28
CA LYS A 176 -2.85 -9.50 -14.34
C LYS A 176 -2.82 -10.25 -13.00
N ALA A 177 -2.79 -9.54 -11.88
CA ALA A 177 -2.80 -10.15 -10.56
C ALA A 177 -4.17 -10.77 -10.22
N LEU A 178 -5.27 -10.13 -10.66
CA LEU A 178 -6.61 -10.69 -10.58
C LEU A 178 -6.70 -11.99 -11.38
N ASP A 179 -6.31 -11.98 -12.66
CA ASP A 179 -6.37 -13.17 -13.52
C ASP A 179 -5.59 -14.36 -12.90
N LYS A 180 -4.46 -14.09 -12.24
CA LYS A 180 -3.68 -15.09 -11.51
C LYS A 180 -4.38 -15.57 -10.24
N ALA A 181 -4.92 -14.65 -9.44
CA ALA A 181 -5.61 -15.00 -8.21
C ALA A 181 -6.89 -15.81 -8.50
N GLU A 182 -7.60 -15.54 -9.60
CA GLU A 182 -8.75 -16.33 -10.05
C GLU A 182 -8.34 -17.74 -10.52
N SER A 183 -7.22 -17.87 -11.24
CA SER A 183 -6.81 -19.14 -11.83
C SER A 183 -6.08 -20.07 -10.86
N ARG A 184 -5.23 -19.53 -9.98
CA ARG A 184 -4.36 -20.31 -9.07
C ARG A 184 -4.79 -20.22 -7.61
N GLY A 185 -5.26 -19.05 -7.17
CA GLY A 185 -5.72 -18.83 -5.79
C GLY A 185 -4.62 -18.92 -4.73
N GLU A 186 -3.34 -18.75 -5.10
CA GLU A 186 -2.22 -18.85 -4.15
C GLU A 186 -1.96 -17.53 -3.40
N ALA A 187 -1.33 -17.62 -2.23
CA ALA A 187 -1.04 -16.48 -1.35
C ALA A 187 -0.28 -15.34 -2.07
N ASP A 188 0.69 -15.69 -2.92
CA ASP A 188 1.47 -14.71 -3.69
C ASP A 188 0.65 -13.98 -4.74
N ASP A 189 -0.35 -14.64 -5.34
CA ASP A 189 -1.22 -14.04 -6.34
C ASP A 189 -2.12 -12.97 -5.68
N PHE A 190 -2.72 -13.30 -4.53
CA PHE A 190 -3.47 -12.33 -3.71
C PHE A 190 -2.57 -11.21 -3.17
N HIS A 191 -1.32 -11.51 -2.81
CA HIS A 191 -0.36 -10.50 -2.36
C HIS A 191 -0.02 -9.51 -3.48
N ASP A 192 0.16 -9.97 -4.71
CA ASP A 192 0.37 -9.10 -5.86
C ASP A 192 -0.86 -8.25 -6.19
N LEU A 193 -2.07 -8.83 -6.08
CA LEU A 193 -3.32 -8.10 -6.24
C LEU A 193 -3.48 -7.01 -5.18
N ARG A 194 -3.13 -7.31 -3.94
CA ARG A 194 -3.09 -6.34 -2.84
C ARG A 194 -2.11 -5.19 -3.11
N LYS A 195 -0.89 -5.49 -3.56
CA LYS A 195 0.12 -4.46 -3.89
C LYS A 195 -0.39 -3.53 -4.99
N ALA A 196 -1.01 -4.08 -6.03
CA ALA A 196 -1.57 -3.29 -7.12
C ALA A 196 -2.76 -2.43 -6.66
N THR A 197 -3.67 -3.01 -5.87
CA THR A 197 -4.83 -2.31 -5.28
C THR A 197 -4.42 -1.14 -4.41
N LYS A 198 -3.46 -1.33 -3.48
CA LYS A 198 -2.95 -0.24 -2.64
C LYS A 198 -2.24 0.84 -3.45
N THR A 199 -1.51 0.47 -4.52
CA THR A 199 -0.91 1.45 -5.42
C THR A 199 -1.99 2.27 -6.13
N HIS A 200 -3.04 1.62 -6.63
CA HIS A 200 -4.16 2.28 -7.29
C HIS A 200 -4.95 3.22 -6.36
N SER A 201 -5.20 2.84 -5.09
CA SER A 201 -5.80 3.74 -4.09
C SER A 201 -4.97 5.02 -3.89
N MET A 202 -3.65 4.90 -3.83
CA MET A 202 -2.75 6.06 -3.75
C MET A 202 -2.78 6.89 -5.04
N HIS A 203 -2.82 6.25 -6.21
CA HIS A 203 -2.98 6.96 -7.49
C HIS A 203 -4.29 7.74 -7.55
N LEU A 204 -5.42 7.17 -7.11
CA LEU A 204 -6.69 7.92 -7.04
C LEU A 204 -6.63 9.11 -6.07
N SER A 205 -5.82 9.00 -5.01
CA SER A 205 -5.62 10.10 -4.05
C SER A 205 -4.78 11.22 -4.67
N LEU A 206 -3.66 10.86 -5.34
CA LEU A 206 -2.78 11.77 -6.08
C LEU A 206 -3.52 12.49 -7.22
N LEU A 207 -4.27 11.72 -8.01
CA LEU A 207 -4.99 12.18 -9.20
C LEU A 207 -6.38 12.70 -8.88
N GLY A 208 -6.70 13.04 -7.63
CA GLY A 208 -8.07 13.34 -7.20
C GLY A 208 -8.81 14.38 -8.05
N ARG A 209 -8.10 15.40 -8.57
CA ARG A 209 -8.67 16.42 -9.48
C ARG A 209 -8.63 16.01 -10.95
N LEU A 210 -7.65 15.17 -11.32
CA LEU A 210 -7.32 14.76 -12.69
C LEU A 210 -8.07 13.49 -13.13
N TRP A 211 -8.59 12.68 -12.20
CA TRP A 211 -9.25 11.42 -12.52
C TRP A 211 -10.67 11.64 -13.07
N PRO A 212 -11.11 10.87 -14.09
CA PRO A 212 -12.47 10.97 -14.63
C PRO A 212 -13.56 10.76 -13.58
N THR A 213 -14.60 11.59 -13.61
CA THR A 213 -15.74 11.48 -12.68
C THR A 213 -16.67 10.31 -13.06
N PRO A 214 -17.38 9.71 -12.07
CA PRO A 214 -17.28 9.97 -10.63
C PRO A 214 -16.12 9.19 -9.95
N ILE A 215 -15.21 9.90 -9.29
CA ILE A 215 -14.04 9.30 -8.59
C ILE A 215 -14.40 8.71 -7.21
N LYS A 216 -15.42 9.26 -6.53
CA LYS A 216 -15.75 8.92 -5.13
C LYS A 216 -16.12 7.43 -4.96
N ALA A 217 -16.96 6.91 -5.85
CA ALA A 217 -17.36 5.50 -5.82
C ALA A 217 -16.16 4.57 -6.02
N ARG A 218 -15.28 4.89 -6.98
CA ARG A 218 -14.06 4.12 -7.25
C ARG A 218 -13.09 4.16 -6.05
N ARG A 219 -12.97 5.29 -5.36
CA ARG A 219 -12.16 5.41 -4.12
C ARG A 219 -12.71 4.52 -3.00
N LYS A 220 -14.02 4.58 -2.74
CA LYS A 220 -14.66 3.72 -1.74
C LYS A 220 -14.44 2.23 -2.04
N ALA A 221 -14.60 1.83 -3.30
CA ALA A 221 -14.40 0.44 -3.73
C ALA A 221 -12.94 -0.01 -3.57
N VAL A 222 -11.95 0.77 -4.01
CA VAL A 222 -10.54 0.40 -3.88
C VAL A 222 -10.07 0.39 -2.42
N ASP A 223 -10.62 1.26 -1.57
CA ASP A 223 -10.26 1.32 -0.16
C ASP A 223 -10.77 0.07 0.56
N ARG A 224 -12.06 -0.28 0.35
CA ARG A 224 -12.66 -1.52 0.86
C ARG A 224 -11.91 -2.77 0.39
N LEU A 225 -11.71 -2.94 -0.92
CA LEU A 225 -10.96 -4.08 -1.45
C LEU A 225 -9.54 -4.15 -0.87
N GLY A 226 -8.91 -2.99 -0.67
CA GLY A 226 -7.59 -2.93 -0.07
C GLY A 226 -7.56 -3.34 1.41
N GLU A 227 -8.64 -3.12 2.16
CA GLU A 227 -8.79 -3.60 3.54
C GLU A 227 -8.98 -5.11 3.57
N GLU A 228 -9.94 -5.63 2.79
CA GLU A 228 -10.22 -7.07 2.68
C GLU A 228 -9.00 -7.87 2.22
N LEU A 229 -8.28 -7.40 1.19
CA LEU A 229 -7.01 -8.01 0.76
C LEU A 229 -5.91 -7.91 1.84
N GLY A 230 -5.98 -6.89 2.70
CA GLY A 230 -5.10 -6.76 3.86
C GLY A 230 -5.33 -7.88 4.86
N GLU A 231 -6.60 -8.10 5.24
CA GLU A 231 -6.99 -9.18 6.14
C GLU A 231 -6.63 -10.55 5.56
N LEU A 232 -6.90 -10.77 4.28
CA LEU A 232 -6.54 -12.02 3.60
C LEU A 232 -5.03 -12.27 3.59
N HIS A 233 -4.23 -11.22 3.40
CA HIS A 233 -2.78 -11.33 3.48
C HIS A 233 -2.32 -11.71 4.90
N ASP A 234 -2.89 -11.09 5.93
CA ASP A 234 -2.53 -11.39 7.31
C ASP A 234 -2.92 -12.84 7.68
N VAL A 235 -4.03 -13.36 7.14
CA VAL A 235 -4.40 -14.79 7.23
C VAL A 235 -3.34 -15.69 6.61
N PHE A 236 -2.84 -15.38 5.41
CA PHE A 236 -1.76 -16.17 4.80
C PHE A 236 -0.46 -16.13 5.60
N VAL A 237 -0.10 -14.97 6.15
CA VAL A 237 1.10 -14.83 7.00
C VAL A 237 0.95 -15.66 8.28
N MET A 238 -0.21 -15.63 8.94
CA MET A 238 -0.47 -16.45 10.13
C MET A 238 -0.39 -17.95 9.83
N ARG A 239 -0.93 -18.39 8.67
CA ARG A 239 -0.82 -19.79 8.24
C ARG A 239 0.62 -20.21 8.01
N ALA A 240 1.39 -19.40 7.29
CA ALA A 240 2.81 -19.67 7.07
C ALA A 240 3.58 -19.76 8.39
N LEU A 241 3.26 -18.92 9.38
CA LEU A 241 3.85 -18.99 10.71
C LEU A 241 3.50 -20.29 11.45
N LEU A 242 2.27 -20.77 11.33
CA LEU A 242 1.84 -22.04 11.92
C LEU A 242 2.47 -23.26 11.23
N ASP A 243 2.79 -23.16 9.95
CA ASP A 243 3.39 -24.24 9.16
C ASP A 243 4.93 -24.25 9.24
N ALA A 244 5.55 -23.16 9.68
CA ALA A 244 6.99 -23.07 9.87
C ALA A 244 7.48 -23.96 11.02
N GLU A 245 8.66 -24.56 10.85
CA GLU A 245 9.34 -25.29 11.92
C GLU A 245 9.76 -24.30 13.03
N GLY A 246 9.34 -24.57 14.27
CA GLY A 246 9.67 -23.72 15.41
C GLY A 246 8.84 -24.01 16.65
N GLU A 247 8.99 -23.17 17.68
CA GLU A 247 8.19 -23.28 18.89
C GLU A 247 6.69 -23.11 18.58
N PRO A 248 5.83 -24.04 19.05
CA PRO A 248 4.39 -23.90 18.91
C PRO A 248 3.90 -22.56 19.43
N LEU A 249 2.96 -21.94 18.71
CA LEU A 249 2.34 -20.68 19.14
C LEU A 249 1.47 -20.86 20.39
N GLY A 250 1.02 -22.09 20.66
CA GLY A 250 0.20 -22.44 21.81
C GLY A 250 -0.07 -23.94 21.86
N PRO A 251 -0.93 -24.40 22.78
CA PRO A 251 -1.39 -25.78 22.87
C PRO A 251 -1.93 -26.34 21.54
N ALA A 252 -1.85 -27.66 21.38
CA ALA A 252 -2.27 -28.35 20.15
C ALA A 252 -3.75 -28.10 19.79
N ASP A 253 -4.65 -28.08 20.79
CA ASP A 253 -6.08 -27.86 20.53
C ASP A 253 -6.39 -26.44 20.07
N GLU A 254 -5.69 -25.44 20.61
CA GLU A 254 -5.87 -24.04 20.24
C GLU A 254 -5.27 -23.71 18.89
N THR A 255 -4.08 -24.24 18.59
CA THR A 255 -3.49 -24.10 17.25
C THR A 255 -4.33 -24.82 16.19
N LYS A 256 -4.98 -25.94 16.54
CA LYS A 256 -5.97 -26.61 15.69
C LYS A 256 -7.23 -25.77 15.48
N LEU A 257 -7.75 -25.13 16.53
CA LEU A 257 -8.86 -24.18 16.43
C LEU A 257 -8.48 -23.01 15.52
N LEU A 258 -7.33 -22.37 15.74
CA LEU A 258 -6.85 -21.27 14.92
C LEU A 258 -6.75 -21.66 13.44
N ARG A 259 -6.16 -22.82 13.10
CA ARG A 259 -6.12 -23.34 11.72
C ARG A 259 -7.51 -23.46 11.10
N LYS A 260 -8.49 -23.93 11.86
CA LYS A 260 -9.88 -24.05 11.41
C LYS A 260 -10.50 -22.68 11.11
N LEU A 261 -10.29 -21.69 11.99
CA LEU A 261 -10.81 -20.34 11.81
C LEU A 261 -10.14 -19.60 10.64
N LEU A 262 -8.81 -19.70 10.51
CA LEU A 262 -8.05 -19.16 9.38
C LEU A 262 -8.56 -19.71 8.05
N LYS A 263 -8.76 -21.03 7.94
CA LYS A 263 -9.29 -21.65 6.72
C LYS A 263 -10.68 -21.13 6.34
N ARG A 264 -11.55 -20.90 7.34
CA ARG A 264 -12.90 -20.35 7.10
C ARG A 264 -12.83 -18.89 6.66
N SER A 265 -11.99 -18.09 7.32
CA SER A 265 -11.76 -16.69 6.97
C SER A 265 -11.18 -16.54 5.57
N GLU A 266 -10.12 -17.29 5.24
CA GLU A 266 -9.47 -17.33 3.94
C GLU A 266 -10.48 -17.58 2.80
N LYS A 267 -11.32 -18.61 2.94
CA LYS A 267 -12.33 -18.95 1.91
C LYS A 267 -13.32 -17.81 1.68
N SER A 268 -13.78 -17.16 2.76
CA SER A 268 -14.73 -16.06 2.69
C SER A 268 -14.10 -14.80 2.07
N LEU A 269 -12.94 -14.41 2.58
CA LEU A 269 -12.20 -13.23 2.13
C LEU A 269 -11.71 -13.38 0.69
N ALA A 270 -11.17 -14.54 0.30
CA ALA A 270 -10.73 -14.78 -1.07
C ALA A 270 -11.89 -14.61 -2.06
N LYS A 271 -13.06 -15.19 -1.77
CA LYS A 271 -14.25 -15.05 -2.61
C LYS A 271 -14.69 -13.59 -2.73
N ALA A 272 -14.76 -12.86 -1.62
CA ALA A 272 -15.15 -11.44 -1.61
C ALA A 272 -14.15 -10.58 -2.37
N CYS A 273 -12.85 -10.75 -2.10
CA CYS A 273 -11.77 -10.01 -2.76
C CYS A 273 -11.77 -10.20 -4.28
N LEU A 274 -12.01 -11.43 -4.77
CA LEU A 274 -12.06 -11.68 -6.22
C LEU A 274 -13.26 -10.98 -6.87
N ALA A 275 -14.44 -11.04 -6.25
CA ALA A 275 -15.62 -10.35 -6.76
C ALA A 275 -15.43 -8.83 -6.81
N ASP A 276 -14.99 -8.22 -5.69
CA ASP A 276 -14.76 -6.78 -5.60
C ASP A 276 -13.61 -6.32 -6.53
N ALA A 277 -12.59 -7.16 -6.73
CA ALA A 277 -11.51 -6.89 -7.68
C ALA A 277 -11.95 -6.99 -9.14
N ALA A 278 -12.82 -7.95 -9.50
CA ALA A 278 -13.40 -8.08 -10.82
C ALA A 278 -14.23 -6.84 -11.19
N ASP A 279 -15.05 -6.35 -10.27
CA ASP A 279 -15.81 -5.12 -10.46
C ASP A 279 -14.91 -3.89 -10.64
N LEU A 280 -13.80 -3.82 -9.91
CA LEU A 280 -12.92 -2.64 -9.92
C LEU A 280 -11.91 -2.61 -11.09
N PHE A 281 -11.39 -3.78 -11.47
CA PHE A 281 -10.27 -3.97 -12.41
C PHE A 281 -10.63 -4.79 -13.66
N GLY A 282 -11.87 -5.26 -13.80
CA GLY A 282 -12.33 -5.99 -14.97
C GLY A 282 -12.24 -5.18 -16.27
N ASP A 283 -12.51 -3.87 -16.16
CA ASP A 283 -12.44 -2.89 -17.25
C ASP A 283 -11.05 -2.78 -17.91
N SER A 284 -11.03 -2.42 -19.20
CA SER A 284 -9.79 -2.26 -19.95
C SER A 284 -8.88 -1.17 -19.36
N PRO A 285 -7.65 -1.50 -18.93
CA PRO A 285 -6.68 -0.51 -18.44
C PRO A 285 -6.38 0.60 -19.46
N LYS A 286 -6.36 0.26 -20.75
CA LYS A 286 -6.13 1.20 -21.86
C LYS A 286 -7.25 2.23 -21.95
N ARG A 287 -8.51 1.81 -21.79
CA ARG A 287 -9.67 2.69 -21.84
C ARG A 287 -9.67 3.68 -20.66
N SER A 288 -9.40 3.20 -19.45
CA SER A 288 -9.28 4.04 -18.25
C SER A 288 -8.16 5.06 -18.38
N ALA A 289 -7.00 4.65 -18.87
CA ALA A 289 -5.86 5.55 -19.11
C ALA A 289 -6.17 6.61 -20.17
N LYS A 290 -6.83 6.26 -21.28
CA LYS A 290 -7.22 7.23 -22.31
C LYS A 290 -8.19 8.30 -21.76
N ARG A 291 -9.13 7.89 -20.91
CA ARG A 291 -10.05 8.83 -20.23
C ARG A 291 -9.31 9.75 -19.28
N LEU A 292 -8.35 9.22 -18.52
CA LEU A 292 -7.48 10.00 -17.64
C LEU A 292 -6.63 10.99 -18.44
N ALA A 293 -5.93 10.56 -19.49
CA ALA A 293 -5.12 11.43 -20.33
C ALA A 293 -5.93 12.62 -20.87
N ARG A 294 -7.11 12.34 -21.43
CA ARG A 294 -8.00 13.40 -21.94
C ARG A 294 -8.34 14.43 -20.87
N LYS A 295 -8.88 13.98 -19.72
CA LYS A 295 -9.24 14.88 -18.63
C LYS A 295 -8.02 15.63 -18.08
N ALA A 296 -6.88 14.95 -17.94
CA ALA A 296 -5.68 15.55 -17.42
C ALA A 296 -5.15 16.65 -18.34
N ARG A 297 -5.22 16.47 -19.67
CA ARG A 297 -4.89 17.55 -20.63
C ARG A 297 -5.79 18.77 -20.44
N ASP A 298 -7.11 18.55 -20.32
CA ASP A 298 -8.07 19.64 -20.11
C ASP A 298 -7.78 20.41 -18.81
N ASP A 299 -7.48 19.69 -17.71
CA ASP A 299 -7.22 20.32 -16.41
C ASP A 299 -5.82 20.98 -16.33
N LEU A 300 -4.80 20.39 -16.94
CA LEU A 300 -3.42 20.89 -16.94
C LEU A 300 -3.20 22.06 -17.89
N ALA A 301 -3.99 22.16 -18.98
CA ALA A 301 -3.93 23.29 -19.90
C ALA A 301 -4.50 24.59 -19.28
N GLY A 302 -5.23 24.49 -18.15
CA GLY A 302 -5.96 25.60 -17.54
C GLY A 302 -7.21 25.98 -18.35
N PRO A 303 -8.09 26.85 -17.80
CA PRO A 303 -9.21 27.37 -18.57
C PRO A 303 -8.71 28.13 -19.82
N GLN A 304 -9.07 27.65 -21.01
CA GLN A 304 -8.99 28.47 -22.22
C GLN A 304 -10.04 29.59 -22.11
N GLU A 305 -9.57 30.85 -22.11
CA GLU A 305 -10.30 32.12 -22.24
C GLU A 305 -11.04 32.71 -21.00
N GLU A 306 -10.38 33.65 -20.31
CA GLU A 306 -10.83 35.05 -20.22
C GLU A 306 -9.89 35.93 -21.07
N ALA A 307 -9.70 35.56 -22.34
CA ALA A 307 -8.95 36.36 -23.33
C ALA A 307 -9.79 36.71 -24.56
N LYS A 308 -11.12 36.59 -24.45
CA LYS A 308 -12.09 37.10 -25.44
C LYS A 308 -13.38 37.56 -24.75
N ALA A 309 -13.31 38.65 -23.99
CA ALA A 309 -14.45 39.54 -23.79
C ALA A 309 -13.99 40.90 -23.26
N ALA A 310 -14.21 41.92 -24.12
CA ALA A 310 -14.06 43.38 -23.92
C ALA A 310 -12.64 43.96 -23.94
#